data_AF-A0A374WQ16-F1
#
_entry.id   AF-A0A374WQ16-F1
#
_cell.length_a   1.000
_cell.length_b   1.000
_cell.length_c   1.000
_cell.angle_alpha   90.00
_cell.angle_beta   90.00
_cell.angle_gamma   90.00
#
_symmetry.space_group_name_H-M   'P 1'
#
loop_
_entity.id
_entity.type
_entity.pdbx_description
1 polymer ?
#
loop_
_entity_poly.entity_id
_entity_poly.type
_entity_poly.pdbx_seq_one_letter_code
_entity_poly.pdbx_strand_id
1 'polypeptide(L)'
;MRMATIKEALDNVTAFVNGFEGEIQNTMDSNKSLVREFVTEQLYSGVNGNDKPLRPTYLNDPWFATDEAGKWKNNAKGYAKMKKRITKPTPSFQGYPARDIYTPNLIITGEFYDSIRVSSSSKGLKIETRGSDIGPDIERKYGSAILGVGGKSREYFLKYVLNPALKNYFSKFGVL
;
A
#
# COMPACT_ATOMS: atom_id res chain seq x y z
N MET A 1 -35.90 -25.34 -14.46
CA MET A 1 -35.65 -24.35 -13.39
C MET A 1 -36.64 -24.69 -12.27
N ARG A 2 -36.19 -25.31 -11.16
CA ARG A 2 -37.07 -25.54 -9.99
C ARG A 2 -37.29 -24.16 -9.36
N MET A 3 -38.54 -23.71 -9.22
CA MET A 3 -38.83 -22.52 -8.42
C MET A 3 -38.46 -22.84 -6.97
N ALA A 4 -37.58 -22.03 -6.38
CA ALA A 4 -37.31 -22.11 -4.96
C ALA A 4 -38.60 -21.83 -4.18
N THR A 5 -38.89 -22.66 -3.19
CA THR A 5 -39.95 -22.38 -2.22
C THR A 5 -39.61 -21.10 -1.44
N ILE A 6 -40.63 -20.45 -0.87
CA ILE A 6 -40.45 -19.25 -0.03
C ILE A 6 -39.47 -19.52 1.12
N LYS A 7 -39.47 -20.75 1.66
CA LYS A 7 -38.52 -21.17 2.71
C LYS A 7 -37.08 -21.22 2.19
N GLU A 8 -36.84 -21.82 1.03
CA GLU A 8 -35.50 -21.89 0.43
C GLU A 8 -34.96 -20.50 0.10
N ALA A 9 -35.83 -19.57 -0.33
CA ALA A 9 -35.45 -18.17 -0.53
C ALA A 9 -35.00 -17.51 0.79
N LEU A 10 -35.74 -17.72 1.88
CA LEU A 10 -35.39 -17.21 3.22
C LEU A 10 -34.08 -17.81 3.75
N ASP A 11 -33.88 -19.11 3.59
CA ASP A 11 -32.65 -19.80 3.99
C ASP A 11 -31.43 -19.26 3.22
N ASN A 12 -31.57 -19.01 1.92
CA ASN A 12 -30.51 -18.44 1.08
C ASN A 12 -30.14 -17.00 1.49
N VAL A 13 -31.12 -16.14 1.75
CA VAL A 13 -30.87 -14.77 2.23
C VAL A 13 -30.18 -14.79 3.60
N THR A 14 -30.60 -15.69 4.49
CA THR A 14 -29.98 -15.83 5.81
C THR A 14 -28.52 -16.25 5.70
N ALA A 15 -28.22 -17.23 4.86
CA ALA A 15 -26.85 -17.68 4.59
C ALA A 15 -25.99 -16.59 3.94
N PHE A 16 -26.58 -15.80 3.03
CA PHE A 16 -25.94 -14.63 2.43
C PHE A 16 -25.56 -13.58 3.49
N VAL A 17 -26.49 -13.19 4.36
CA VAL A 17 -26.22 -12.14 5.36
C VAL A 17 -25.15 -12.62 6.34
N ASN A 18 -25.25 -13.87 6.81
CA ASN A 18 -24.33 -14.42 7.80
C ASN A 18 -22.91 -14.63 7.25
N GLY A 19 -22.77 -14.90 5.95
CA GLY A 19 -21.46 -15.13 5.33
C GLY A 19 -20.79 -13.88 4.77
N PHE A 20 -21.52 -12.77 4.65
CA PHE A 20 -21.06 -11.60 3.89
C PHE A 20 -19.78 -10.97 4.46
N GLU A 21 -19.74 -10.75 5.78
CA GLU A 21 -18.56 -10.20 6.44
C GLU A 21 -17.34 -11.13 6.30
N GLY A 22 -17.57 -12.44 6.43
CA GLY A 22 -16.53 -13.45 6.25
C GLY A 22 -15.92 -13.43 4.85
N GLU A 23 -16.73 -13.23 3.81
CA GLU A 23 -16.23 -13.09 2.43
C GLU A 23 -15.32 -11.87 2.28
N ILE A 24 -15.71 -10.73 2.86
CA ILE A 24 -14.89 -9.49 2.82
C ILE A 24 -13.56 -9.72 3.54
N GLN A 25 -13.59 -10.31 4.74
CA GLN A 25 -12.37 -10.61 5.52
C GLN A 25 -11.46 -11.58 4.77
N ASN A 26 -12.00 -12.66 4.21
CA ASN A 26 -11.24 -13.64 3.41
C ASN A 26 -10.61 -13.01 2.17
N THR A 27 -11.34 -12.11 1.50
CA THR A 27 -10.84 -11.37 0.33
C THR A 27 -9.68 -10.47 0.72
N MET A 28 -9.80 -9.70 1.82
CA MET A 28 -8.70 -8.87 2.32
C MET A 28 -7.49 -9.72 2.69
N ASP A 29 -7.70 -10.82 3.40
CA ASP A 29 -6.62 -11.67 3.90
C ASP A 29 -5.85 -12.36 2.79
N SER A 30 -6.56 -12.85 1.77
CA SER A 30 -5.95 -13.48 0.59
C SER A 30 -5.14 -12.50 -0.25
N ASN A 31 -5.36 -11.19 -0.10
CA ASN A 31 -4.72 -10.14 -0.88
C ASN A 31 -3.71 -9.29 -0.08
N LYS A 32 -3.25 -9.76 1.08
CA LYS A 32 -2.24 -9.06 1.91
C LYS A 32 -0.94 -8.74 1.15
N SER A 33 -0.49 -9.64 0.27
CA SER A 33 0.71 -9.41 -0.55
C SER A 33 0.54 -8.23 -1.51
N LEU A 34 -0.62 -8.14 -2.16
CA LEU A 34 -0.96 -7.03 -3.05
C LEU A 34 -1.06 -5.71 -2.29
N VAL A 35 -1.62 -5.74 -1.07
CA VAL A 35 -1.69 -4.54 -0.20
C VAL A 35 -0.30 -4.08 0.22
N ARG A 36 0.64 -5.00 0.48
CA ARG A 36 2.05 -4.64 0.68
C ARG A 36 2.63 -3.98 -0.56
N GLU A 37 2.37 -4.57 -1.73
CA GLU A 37 2.85 -4.06 -3.01
C GLU A 37 2.34 -2.63 -3.28
N PHE A 38 1.09 -2.36 -2.91
CA PHE A 38 0.52 -1.01 -3.02
C PHE A 38 1.32 0.04 -2.25
N VAL A 39 1.71 -0.27 -1.01
CA VAL A 39 2.51 0.66 -0.21
C VAL A 39 3.90 0.81 -0.82
N THR A 40 4.53 -0.27 -1.28
CA THR A 40 5.87 -0.18 -1.88
C THR A 40 5.88 0.59 -3.21
N GLU A 41 4.86 0.45 -4.05
CA GLU A 41 4.69 1.19 -5.31
C GLU A 41 4.41 2.67 -5.09
N GLN A 42 3.57 2.97 -4.09
CA GLN A 42 3.30 4.33 -3.63
C GLN A 42 4.59 5.03 -3.18
N LEU A 43 5.37 4.37 -2.32
CA LEU A 43 6.66 4.89 -1.85
C LEU A 43 7.68 4.99 -2.98
N TYR A 44 7.66 4.04 -3.93
CA TYR A 44 8.51 4.10 -5.11
C TYR A 44 8.20 5.32 -5.98
N SER A 45 6.92 5.68 -6.04
CA SER A 45 6.39 6.88 -6.69
C SER A 45 6.56 8.15 -5.86
N GLY A 46 7.21 8.05 -4.70
CA GLY A 46 7.59 9.20 -3.88
C GLY A 46 6.41 9.88 -3.19
N VAL A 47 5.32 9.16 -2.91
CA VAL A 47 4.15 9.69 -2.20
C VAL A 47 3.83 8.87 -0.95
N ASN A 48 3.09 9.45 0.00
CA ASN A 48 2.59 8.77 1.20
C ASN A 48 1.13 8.33 1.03
N GLY A 49 0.56 7.71 2.08
CA GLY A 49 -0.81 7.21 2.10
C GLY A 49 -1.92 8.28 2.06
N ASN A 50 -1.55 9.55 2.07
CA ASN A 50 -2.45 10.68 1.86
C ASN A 50 -2.31 11.28 0.44
N ASP A 51 -1.66 10.55 -0.47
CA ASP A 51 -1.37 10.99 -1.84
C ASP A 51 -0.52 12.26 -1.90
N LYS A 52 0.25 12.55 -0.84
CA LYS A 52 1.16 13.71 -0.78
C LYS A 52 2.59 13.29 -1.07
N PRO A 53 3.38 14.12 -1.77
CA PRO A 53 4.80 13.86 -1.96
C PRO A 53 5.54 13.64 -0.63
N LEU A 54 6.47 12.70 -0.61
CA LEU A 54 7.31 12.45 0.56
C LEU A 54 8.13 13.69 0.92
N ARG A 55 8.18 13.99 2.22
CA ARG A 55 8.96 15.08 2.80
C ARG A 55 9.73 14.59 4.03
N PRO A 56 10.98 15.03 4.21
CA PRO A 56 11.73 15.98 3.38
C PRO A 56 12.10 15.42 1.99
N THR A 57 12.32 16.30 1.02
CA THR A 57 13.00 15.94 -0.25
C THR A 57 14.50 15.81 0.00
N TYR A 58 15.26 15.20 -0.91
CA TYR A 58 16.73 15.18 -0.80
C TYR A 58 17.33 16.58 -0.62
N LEU A 59 16.79 17.59 -1.29
CA LEU A 59 17.29 18.97 -1.20
C LEU A 59 17.14 19.62 0.17
N ASN A 60 16.19 19.14 0.97
CA ASN A 60 15.78 19.76 2.24
C ASN A 60 15.99 18.79 3.41
N ASP A 61 16.69 17.69 3.16
CA ASP A 61 16.93 16.66 4.15
C ASP A 61 18.18 17.04 4.96
N PRO A 62 18.04 17.31 6.27
CA PRO A 62 19.15 17.78 7.11
C PRO A 62 20.29 16.77 7.20
N TRP A 63 20.04 15.48 6.92
CA TRP A 63 21.08 14.45 6.90
C TRP A 63 22.24 14.82 5.96
N PHE A 64 21.97 15.47 4.82
CA PHE A 64 23.02 15.88 3.88
C PHE A 64 23.94 16.99 4.42
N ALA A 65 23.60 17.65 5.54
CA ALA A 65 24.50 18.61 6.19
C ALA A 65 25.44 17.94 7.22
N THR A 66 25.15 16.69 7.61
CA THR A 66 25.91 15.96 8.64
C THR A 66 27.14 15.24 8.06
N ASP A 67 28.09 14.89 8.92
CA ASP A 67 29.24 14.07 8.53
C ASP A 67 28.85 12.63 8.18
N GLU A 68 27.73 12.13 8.71
CA GLU A 68 27.17 10.80 8.39
C GLU A 68 26.83 10.65 6.90
N ALA A 69 26.60 11.77 6.19
CA ALA A 69 26.37 11.76 4.75
C ALA A 69 27.60 11.38 3.92
N GLY A 70 28.81 11.37 4.52
CA GLY A 70 30.06 11.01 3.88
C GLY A 70 30.27 11.80 2.57
N LYS A 71 30.49 11.09 1.45
CA LYS A 71 30.69 11.71 0.13
C LYS A 71 29.50 12.54 -0.38
N TRP A 72 28.33 12.39 0.24
CA TRP A 72 27.13 13.14 -0.10
C TRP A 72 26.92 14.38 0.76
N LYS A 73 27.79 14.63 1.75
CA LYS A 73 27.75 15.87 2.54
C LYS A 73 27.73 17.08 1.62
N ASN A 74 26.75 17.95 1.80
CA ASN A 74 26.46 19.13 0.97
C ASN A 74 26.21 18.84 -0.54
N ASN A 75 25.93 17.58 -0.91
CA ASN A 75 25.76 17.13 -2.30
C ASN A 75 24.46 16.32 -2.52
N ALA A 76 23.35 16.80 -1.96
CA ALA A 76 22.02 16.20 -2.15
C ALA A 76 21.61 16.07 -3.62
N LYS A 77 21.99 17.03 -4.47
CA LYS A 77 21.73 16.98 -5.93
C LYS A 77 22.47 15.82 -6.60
N GLY A 78 23.72 15.57 -6.20
CA GLY A 78 24.50 14.43 -6.68
C GLY A 78 23.86 13.11 -6.26
N TYR A 79 23.41 13.01 -5.02
CA TYR A 79 22.70 11.83 -4.51
C TYR A 79 21.41 11.57 -5.29
N ALA A 80 20.59 12.61 -5.51
CA ALA A 80 19.37 12.52 -6.29
C ALA A 80 19.62 12.01 -7.73
N LYS A 81 20.68 12.51 -8.39
CA LYS A 81 21.10 12.04 -9.72
C LYS A 81 21.55 10.57 -9.70
N MET A 82 22.32 10.15 -8.68
CA MET A 82 22.67 8.75 -8.50
C MET A 82 21.42 7.89 -8.32
N LYS A 83 20.51 8.27 -7.42
CA LYS A 83 19.25 7.57 -7.17
C LYS A 83 18.39 7.43 -8.42
N LYS A 84 18.32 8.46 -9.26
CA LYS A 84 17.64 8.37 -10.57
C LYS A 84 18.27 7.33 -11.51
N ARG A 85 19.60 7.15 -11.46
CA ARG A 85 20.29 6.14 -12.28
C ARG A 85 20.01 4.72 -11.78
N ILE A 86 20.09 4.48 -10.47
CA ILE A 86 19.95 3.12 -9.91
C ILE A 86 18.49 2.69 -9.68
N THR A 87 17.59 3.65 -9.44
CA THR A 87 16.16 3.43 -9.21
C THR A 87 15.37 4.44 -10.04
N LYS A 88 15.17 4.11 -11.32
CA LYS A 88 14.59 5.00 -12.32
C LYS A 88 13.15 5.36 -11.93
N PRO A 89 12.78 6.65 -11.87
CA PRO A 89 11.39 7.05 -11.66
C PRO A 89 10.50 6.47 -12.77
N THR A 90 9.53 5.67 -12.38
CA THR A 90 8.55 5.05 -13.27
C THR A 90 7.16 5.21 -12.66
N PRO A 91 6.10 5.34 -13.49
CA PRO A 91 4.73 5.28 -13.00
C PRO A 91 4.42 3.90 -12.40
N SER A 92 3.49 3.85 -11.45
CA SER A 92 3.00 2.57 -10.89
C SER A 92 1.80 2.03 -11.65
N PHE A 93 1.53 0.73 -11.53
CA PHE A 93 0.34 0.09 -12.09
C PHE A 93 -0.98 0.63 -11.48
N GLN A 94 -0.90 1.22 -10.29
CA GLN A 94 -2.03 1.87 -9.60
C GLN A 94 -2.32 3.26 -10.18
N GLY A 95 -1.48 3.75 -11.09
CA GLY A 95 -1.60 5.05 -11.73
C GLY A 95 -0.93 6.19 -10.97
N TYR A 96 -0.04 5.94 -10.00
CA TYR A 96 0.82 7.00 -9.47
C TYR A 96 1.82 7.47 -10.54
N PRO A 97 2.09 8.78 -10.66
CA PRO A 97 3.07 9.27 -11.61
C PRO A 97 4.49 8.89 -11.19
N ALA A 98 5.43 8.95 -12.12
CA ALA A 98 6.84 8.86 -11.79
C ALA A 98 7.22 10.00 -10.81
N ARG A 99 7.97 9.65 -9.76
CA ARG A 99 8.43 10.64 -8.77
C ARG A 99 9.34 11.71 -9.39
N ASP A 100 9.31 12.90 -8.80
CA ASP A 100 10.35 13.90 -9.02
C ASP A 100 11.74 13.37 -8.59
N ILE A 101 12.80 13.79 -9.29
CA ILE A 101 14.16 13.32 -9.04
C ILE A 101 14.64 13.60 -7.61
N TYR A 102 14.19 14.72 -7.01
CA TYR A 102 14.56 15.14 -5.67
C TYR A 102 13.66 14.54 -4.58
N THR A 103 12.56 13.90 -4.96
CA THR A 103 11.67 13.22 -4.02
C THR A 103 12.21 11.81 -3.78
N PRO A 104 12.37 11.38 -2.51
CA PRO A 104 12.91 10.07 -2.19
C PRO A 104 11.95 8.94 -2.57
N ASN A 105 12.49 7.74 -2.72
CA ASN A 105 11.71 6.49 -2.80
C ASN A 105 11.93 5.56 -1.60
N LEU A 106 12.63 6.03 -0.56
CA LEU A 106 12.95 5.28 0.67
C LEU A 106 13.69 3.94 0.48
N ILE A 107 14.11 3.59 -0.73
CA ILE A 107 15.01 2.46 -0.99
C ILE A 107 16.43 2.92 -0.67
N ILE A 108 16.91 2.67 0.54
CA ILE A 108 18.30 2.96 0.93
C ILE A 108 19.15 1.71 0.67
N THR A 109 18.93 0.66 1.45
CA THR A 109 19.55 -0.68 1.33
C THR A 109 18.56 -1.75 0.87
N GLY A 110 17.26 -1.46 0.87
CA GLY A 110 16.17 -2.43 0.68
C GLY A 110 15.51 -2.85 1.99
N GLU A 111 16.24 -2.78 3.10
CA GLU A 111 15.80 -3.24 4.43
C GLU A 111 14.47 -2.63 4.88
N PHE A 112 14.26 -1.32 4.63
CA PHE A 112 12.99 -0.68 4.97
C PHE A 112 11.80 -1.31 4.23
N TYR A 113 11.93 -1.55 2.92
CA TYR A 113 10.88 -2.20 2.12
C TYR A 113 10.66 -3.64 2.58
N ASP A 114 11.76 -4.33 2.92
CA ASP A 114 11.74 -5.69 3.43
C ASP A 114 11.18 -5.78 4.85
N SER A 115 11.08 -4.68 5.58
CA SER A 115 10.45 -4.62 6.91
C SER A 115 8.93 -4.43 6.85
N ILE A 116 8.36 -3.96 5.73
CA ILE A 116 6.92 -3.69 5.61
C ILE A 116 6.14 -5.01 5.66
N ARG A 117 5.23 -5.11 6.63
CA ARG A 117 4.35 -6.26 6.85
C ARG A 117 2.89 -5.84 6.82
N VAL A 118 2.06 -6.74 6.33
CA VAL A 118 0.61 -6.62 6.36
C VAL A 118 0.05 -7.77 7.17
N SER A 119 -0.73 -7.46 8.20
CA SER A 119 -1.38 -8.44 9.07
C SER A 119 -2.87 -8.18 9.17
N SER A 120 -3.63 -9.23 9.45
CA SER A 120 -5.08 -9.14 9.63
C SER A 120 -5.40 -8.70 11.06
N SER A 121 -6.45 -7.91 11.21
CA SER A 121 -6.99 -7.50 12.52
C SER A 121 -8.51 -7.43 12.44
N SER A 122 -9.18 -7.32 13.59
CA SER A 122 -10.63 -7.09 13.67
C SER A 122 -11.07 -5.76 13.03
N LYS A 123 -10.13 -4.86 12.72
CA LYS A 123 -10.38 -3.56 12.07
C LYS A 123 -9.97 -3.55 10.59
N GLY A 124 -9.72 -4.71 10.01
CA GLY A 124 -9.19 -4.88 8.65
C GLY A 124 -7.68 -5.09 8.64
N LEU A 125 -7.02 -4.71 7.54
CA LEU A 125 -5.58 -4.93 7.37
C LEU A 125 -4.75 -3.85 8.08
N LYS A 126 -3.80 -4.29 8.89
CA LYS A 126 -2.80 -3.45 9.55
C LYS A 126 -1.49 -3.52 8.77
N ILE A 127 -0.93 -2.36 8.47
CA ILE A 127 0.38 -2.20 7.81
C ILE A 127 1.34 -1.60 8.82
N GLU A 128 2.50 -2.23 8.98
CA GLU A 128 3.53 -1.79 9.93
C GLU A 128 4.92 -2.24 9.46
N THR A 129 5.97 -1.63 10.03
CA THR A 129 7.33 -2.14 9.91
C THR A 129 7.64 -3.13 11.03
N ARG A 130 8.36 -4.22 10.73
CA ARG A 130 8.82 -5.20 11.73
C ARG A 130 10.23 -5.70 11.42
N GLY A 131 11.00 -5.98 12.49
CA GLY A 131 12.26 -6.73 12.41
C GLY A 131 13.45 -5.92 11.92
N SER A 132 13.41 -4.59 12.01
CA SER A 132 14.49 -3.69 11.63
C SER A 132 14.43 -2.38 12.40
N ASP A 133 15.57 -1.84 12.81
CA ASP A 133 15.64 -0.51 13.43
C ASP A 133 15.39 0.61 12.41
N ILE A 134 15.57 0.32 11.10
CA ILE A 134 15.33 1.30 10.03
C ILE A 134 13.86 1.71 9.88
N GLY A 135 12.92 0.82 10.21
CA GLY A 135 11.48 1.08 10.12
C GLY A 135 11.05 2.29 10.97
N PRO A 136 11.25 2.23 12.29
CA PRO A 136 10.99 3.34 13.20
C PRO A 136 11.70 4.64 12.82
N ASP A 137 12.93 4.57 12.32
CA ASP A 137 13.70 5.76 11.92
C ASP A 137 13.09 6.45 10.70
N ILE A 138 12.68 5.67 9.70
CA ILE A 138 12.03 6.19 8.51
C ILE A 138 10.64 6.75 8.85
N GLU A 139 9.86 6.06 9.69
CA GLU A 139 8.56 6.56 10.15
C GLU A 139 8.70 7.84 10.98
N ARG A 140 9.74 7.96 11.82
CA ARG A 140 10.03 9.20 12.57
C ARG A 140 10.33 10.37 11.64
N LYS A 141 11.04 10.11 10.54
CA LYS A 141 11.46 11.15 9.58
C LYS A 141 10.36 11.58 8.62
N TYR A 142 9.58 10.62 8.10
CA TYR A 142 8.59 10.87 7.05
C TYR A 142 7.13 10.83 7.54
N GLY A 143 6.92 10.46 8.80
CA GLY A 143 5.61 10.26 9.43
C GLY A 143 5.00 8.90 9.12
N SER A 144 4.15 8.41 10.02
CA SER A 144 3.47 7.11 9.88
C SER A 144 2.53 7.03 8.66
N ALA A 145 2.14 8.17 8.09
CA ALA A 145 1.33 8.24 6.87
C ALA A 145 1.98 7.53 5.68
N ILE A 146 3.31 7.30 5.69
CA ILE A 146 4.00 6.53 4.63
C ILE A 146 3.51 5.08 4.54
N LEU A 147 3.00 4.51 5.63
CA LEU A 147 2.46 3.15 5.67
C LEU A 147 0.95 3.10 5.36
N GLY A 148 0.32 4.26 5.17
CA GLY A 148 -1.07 4.32 4.72
C GLY A 148 -1.23 3.89 3.27
N VAL A 149 -2.41 3.37 2.93
CA VAL A 149 -2.81 3.01 1.57
C VAL A 149 -3.47 4.22 0.92
N GLY A 150 -2.81 4.83 -0.07
CA GLY A 150 -3.27 6.03 -0.77
C GLY A 150 -4.54 5.84 -1.60
N GLY A 151 -5.13 6.95 -2.05
CA GLY A 151 -6.43 6.97 -2.71
C GLY A 151 -6.47 6.10 -3.96
N LYS A 152 -5.43 6.16 -4.80
CA LYS A 152 -5.36 5.35 -6.02
C LYS A 152 -5.28 3.85 -5.72
N SER A 153 -4.56 3.50 -4.66
CA SER A 153 -4.43 2.12 -4.19
C SER A 153 -5.76 1.57 -3.65
N ARG A 154 -6.51 2.40 -2.90
CA ARG A 154 -7.85 2.04 -2.42
C ARG A 154 -8.83 1.87 -3.58
N GLU A 155 -8.82 2.78 -4.56
CA GLU A 155 -9.65 2.66 -5.77
C GLU A 155 -9.32 1.38 -6.54
N TYR A 156 -8.04 1.08 -6.73
CA TYR A 156 -7.58 -0.15 -7.38
C TYR A 156 -8.09 -1.39 -6.64
N PHE A 157 -7.94 -1.43 -5.31
CA PHE A 157 -8.41 -2.56 -4.51
C PHE A 157 -9.91 -2.77 -4.64
N LEU A 158 -10.70 -1.70 -4.52
CA LEU A 158 -12.15 -1.78 -4.68
C LEU A 158 -12.51 -2.30 -6.07
N LYS A 159 -11.94 -1.72 -7.12
CA LYS A 159 -12.30 -2.03 -8.51
C LYS A 159 -11.88 -3.44 -8.94
N TYR A 160 -10.67 -3.86 -8.61
CA TYR A 160 -10.06 -5.06 -9.17
C TYR A 160 -9.98 -6.24 -8.21
N VAL A 161 -10.24 -6.03 -6.91
CA VAL A 161 -10.19 -7.10 -5.89
C VAL A 161 -11.55 -7.28 -5.23
N LEU A 162 -12.06 -6.24 -4.56
CA LEU A 162 -13.26 -6.37 -3.76
C LEU A 162 -14.52 -6.50 -4.62
N ASN A 163 -14.71 -5.65 -5.64
CA ASN A 163 -15.89 -5.71 -6.49
C ASN A 163 -16.06 -7.06 -7.22
N PRO A 164 -15.01 -7.67 -7.79
CA PRO A 164 -15.10 -9.03 -8.33
C PRO A 164 -15.50 -10.08 -7.29
N ALA A 165 -14.91 -10.03 -6.10
CA ALA A 165 -15.25 -10.96 -5.02
C ALA A 165 -16.71 -10.81 -4.58
N LEU A 166 -17.16 -9.57 -4.36
CA LEU A 166 -18.55 -9.26 -4.03
C LEU A 166 -19.52 -9.72 -5.12
N LYS A 167 -19.18 -9.52 -6.39
CA LYS A 167 -20.00 -10.01 -7.51
C LYS A 167 -20.13 -11.54 -7.49
N ASN A 168 -19.01 -12.25 -7.31
CA ASN A 168 -19.02 -13.71 -7.21
C ASN A 168 -19.85 -14.19 -6.01
N TYR A 169 -19.73 -13.52 -4.87
CA TYR A 169 -20.51 -13.81 -3.67
C TYR A 169 -22.00 -13.59 -3.92
N PHE A 170 -22.38 -12.46 -4.52
CA PHE A 170 -23.78 -12.14 -4.81
C PHE A 170 -24.41 -13.12 -5.80
N SER A 171 -23.70 -13.51 -6.86
CA SER A 171 -24.18 -14.50 -7.82
C SER A 171 -24.34 -15.90 -7.21
N LYS A 172 -23.52 -16.29 -6.22
CA LYS A 172 -23.69 -17.57 -5.50
C LYS A 172 -25.07 -17.71 -4.84
N PHE A 173 -25.68 -16.60 -4.43
CA PHE A 173 -26.99 -16.57 -3.78
C PHE A 173 -28.12 -16.09 -4.70
N GLY A 174 -27.86 -15.91 -6.01
CA GLY A 174 -28.86 -15.46 -6.98
C GLY A 174 -29.30 -14.01 -6.80
N VAL A 175 -28.47 -13.18 -6.18
CA VAL A 175 -28.74 -11.74 -5.95
C VAL A 175 -28.31 -10.90 -7.16
N LEU A 176 -27.42 -11.41 -8.02
CA LEU A 176 -26.86 -10.78 -9.23
C LEU A 176 -26.58 -11.77 -10.36
#